data_AF-A0A9N9MK96-F1
#
_entry.id   AF-A0A9N9MK96-F1
#
_cell.length_a   1.000
_cell.length_b   1.000
_cell.length_c   1.000
_cell.angle_alpha   90.00
_cell.angle_beta   90.00
_cell.angle_gamma   90.00
#
_symmetry.space_group_name_H-M   'P 1'
#
loop_
_entity.id
_entity.type
_entity.pdbx_description
1 polymer ?
#
loop_
_entity_poly.entity_id
_entity_poly.type
_entity_poly.pdbx_seq_one_letter_code
_entity_poly.pdbx_strand_id
1 'polypeptide(L)'
;MERLAKIFSVFSLFCIFFANLVGGNFVHKKFEYKYSFKPPYLAQKDGSVPFWEYGGNAIASSENVRLAPSLKSQKGAIWTKNPLSFDYWEADVSFRISGRGRIGADGLAFWYVSKKGDYDGEVFGSSDKWNGLGIFFDSFDNDNKHNNPYIYAILNDGNTLFDHHNDGTTQQLAGCLRDFRNKPFPTRAKIDYYNNVLTLLFHNGMSNNEQDYELCFRAENVVLPKGGYFGLSAATGGLADDHDVIHFLTSSYGAPSTTSPGQGGLNEEQQKLQQEYTDYQKKLELQKEEYRKEHPNEKEPELEDWYESDNQRELRQIFQGQNQIYEIIKELNRKLDEVVGKQERTMSLVSQQAGAIGSNIPPPPPGQQPPAGGYVDSIRRHEVDAMFNNQNQVQTAVGELRQFILEVKQRIDTVINNQARAPTAQVQAVGYDTQALINEMRDGLNHVKTNVAQVASQLGTQSNCPNVSCVSVTTVLVIVAVQLMIILGYNIYRDNKDSQAKKFY
;
A
#
# COMPACT_ATOMS: atom_id res chain seq x y z
N MET A 1 -38.08 -10.69 -41.03
CA MET A 1 -36.96 -9.74 -40.89
C MET A 1 -37.24 -8.62 -39.88
N GLU A 2 -38.42 -7.99 -39.86
CA GLU A 2 -38.73 -6.90 -38.92
C GLU A 2 -38.61 -7.25 -37.42
N ARG A 3 -38.99 -8.47 -37.01
CA ARG A 3 -38.86 -8.90 -35.60
C ARG A 3 -37.40 -9.03 -35.14
N LEU A 4 -36.50 -9.47 -36.04
CA LEU A 4 -35.06 -9.56 -35.78
C LEU A 4 -34.43 -8.17 -35.66
N ALA A 5 -34.85 -7.22 -36.51
CA ALA A 5 -34.38 -5.83 -36.45
C ALA A 5 -34.79 -5.13 -35.13
N LYS A 6 -36.02 -5.40 -34.64
CA LYS A 6 -36.48 -4.87 -33.34
C LYS A 6 -35.71 -5.46 -32.17
N ILE A 7 -35.42 -6.76 -32.17
CA ILE A 7 -34.63 -7.40 -31.11
C ILE A 7 -33.19 -6.86 -31.10
N PHE A 8 -32.58 -6.66 -32.26
CA PHE A 8 -31.23 -6.11 -32.38
C PHE A 8 -31.17 -4.65 -31.89
N SER A 9 -32.18 -3.84 -32.21
CA SER A 9 -32.29 -2.46 -31.74
C SER A 9 -32.45 -2.37 -30.22
N VAL A 10 -33.28 -3.23 -29.62
CA VAL A 10 -33.48 -3.28 -28.16
C VAL A 10 -32.21 -3.77 -27.45
N PHE A 11 -31.53 -4.78 -28.00
CA PHE A 11 -30.27 -5.27 -27.45
C PHE A 11 -29.16 -4.22 -27.54
N SER A 12 -29.07 -3.48 -28.66
CA SER A 12 -28.10 -2.40 -28.82
C SER A 12 -28.38 -1.24 -27.87
N LEU A 13 -29.64 -0.87 -27.63
CA LEU A 13 -30.01 0.13 -26.62
C LEU A 13 -29.65 -0.35 -25.21
N PHE A 14 -29.88 -1.63 -24.91
CA PHE A 14 -29.55 -2.23 -23.62
C PHE A 14 -28.03 -2.26 -23.37
N CYS A 15 -27.23 -2.59 -24.39
CA CYS A 15 -25.77 -2.53 -24.33
C CYS A 15 -25.25 -1.10 -24.16
N ILE A 16 -25.84 -0.11 -24.83
CA ILE A 16 -25.48 1.30 -24.65
C ILE A 16 -25.84 1.76 -23.22
N PHE A 17 -27.00 1.35 -22.70
CA PHE A 17 -27.42 1.68 -21.34
C PHE A 17 -26.49 1.04 -20.29
N PHE A 18 -26.11 -0.23 -20.48
CA PHE A 18 -25.13 -0.91 -19.62
C PHE A 18 -23.71 -0.35 -19.74
N ALA A 19 -23.28 0.04 -20.94
CA ALA A 19 -21.97 0.68 -21.13
C ALA A 19 -21.88 2.03 -20.40
N ASN A 20 -23.00 2.79 -20.33
CA ASN A 20 -23.07 4.01 -19.55
C ASN A 20 -23.15 3.75 -18.03
N LEU A 21 -23.75 2.63 -17.59
CA LEU A 21 -23.78 2.21 -16.18
C LEU A 21 -22.43 1.66 -15.68
N VAL A 22 -21.59 1.11 -16.57
CA VAL A 22 -20.25 0.57 -16.26
C VAL A 22 -19.15 1.60 -16.58
N GLY A 23 -19.52 2.86 -16.85
CA GLY A 23 -18.58 3.97 -16.85
C GLY A 23 -18.00 4.16 -15.45
N GLY A 24 -16.96 3.39 -15.11
CA GLY A 24 -16.14 3.69 -13.95
C GLY A 24 -15.66 5.13 -14.10
N ASN A 25 -16.00 5.99 -13.13
CA ASN A 25 -15.40 7.31 -13.05
C ASN A 25 -13.91 7.11 -12.77
N PHE A 26 -13.12 6.95 -13.84
CA PHE A 26 -11.67 6.91 -13.74
C PHE A 26 -11.24 8.30 -13.31
N VAL A 27 -10.94 8.43 -12.02
CA VAL A 27 -10.39 9.66 -11.46
C VAL A 27 -9.03 9.86 -12.12
N HIS A 28 -8.94 10.86 -13.00
CA HIS A 28 -7.71 11.14 -13.72
C HIS A 28 -6.69 11.74 -12.75
N LYS A 29 -5.60 11.01 -12.51
CA LYS A 29 -4.48 11.47 -11.69
C LYS A 29 -3.49 12.25 -12.56
N LYS A 30 -3.23 13.50 -12.21
CA LYS A 30 -2.29 14.39 -12.90
C LYS A 30 -1.15 14.75 -11.96
N PHE A 31 0.10 14.55 -12.39
CA PHE A 31 1.26 14.96 -11.61
C PHE A 31 1.41 16.49 -11.59
N GLU A 32 1.68 17.07 -10.42
CA GLU A 32 1.78 18.52 -10.21
C GLU A 32 3.19 18.92 -9.77
N TYR A 33 4.05 19.22 -10.75
CA TYR A 33 5.47 19.54 -10.52
C TYR A 33 5.68 20.79 -9.65
N LYS A 34 4.77 21.77 -9.67
CA LYS A 34 4.87 23.02 -8.89
C LYS A 34 4.76 22.81 -7.38
N TYR A 35 4.27 21.65 -6.96
CA TYR A 35 4.13 21.25 -5.56
C TYR A 35 4.94 19.99 -5.27
N SER A 36 6.04 19.79 -6.00
CA SER A 36 6.87 18.58 -5.89
C SER A 36 8.36 18.92 -5.91
N PHE A 37 9.19 18.08 -5.27
CA PHE A 37 10.65 18.08 -5.39
C PHE A 37 11.20 16.65 -5.29
N LYS A 38 12.31 16.36 -5.97
CA LYS A 38 12.99 15.05 -5.95
C LYS A 38 14.45 15.14 -6.45
N PRO A 39 15.33 14.18 -6.11
CA PRO A 39 16.69 14.06 -6.68
C PRO A 39 16.69 13.73 -8.18
N PRO A 40 17.83 13.85 -8.89
CA PRO A 40 19.19 14.22 -8.42
C PRO A 40 19.54 15.72 -8.53
N TYR A 41 18.56 16.59 -8.78
CA TYR A 41 18.77 18.05 -8.88
C TYR A 41 17.74 18.80 -8.05
N LEU A 42 17.58 18.35 -6.80
CA LEU A 42 16.60 18.92 -5.88
C LEU A 42 16.93 20.38 -5.57
N ALA A 43 18.12 20.65 -5.05
CA ALA A 43 18.64 22.00 -4.88
C ALA A 43 19.37 22.46 -6.16
N GLN A 44 19.08 23.68 -6.59
CA GLN A 44 19.82 24.35 -7.65
C GLN A 44 21.21 24.78 -7.17
N LYS A 45 22.06 25.26 -8.10
CA LYS A 45 23.42 25.72 -7.78
C LYS A 45 23.46 26.89 -6.79
N ASP A 46 22.37 27.64 -6.67
CA ASP A 46 22.18 28.74 -5.72
C ASP A 46 21.64 28.25 -4.34
N GLY A 47 21.47 26.94 -4.16
CA GLY A 47 20.90 26.34 -2.96
C GLY A 47 19.38 26.42 -2.87
N SER A 48 18.68 27.00 -3.86
CA SER A 48 17.23 27.10 -3.85
C SER A 48 16.55 25.80 -4.30
N VAL A 49 15.38 25.52 -3.75
CA VAL A 49 14.51 24.44 -4.23
C VAL A 49 13.43 25.05 -5.14
N PRO A 50 13.29 24.64 -6.41
CA PRO A 50 12.29 25.20 -7.31
C PRO A 50 10.87 25.11 -6.70
N PHE A 51 10.09 26.20 -6.73
CA PHE A 51 8.73 26.29 -6.18
C PHE A 51 8.55 26.11 -4.67
N TRP A 52 9.63 25.83 -3.93
CA TRP A 52 9.62 25.66 -2.48
C TRP A 52 10.55 26.69 -1.82
N GLU A 53 10.23 27.04 -0.59
CA GLU A 53 11.05 27.88 0.29
C GLU A 53 11.29 27.14 1.59
N TYR A 54 12.53 27.15 2.07
CA TYR A 54 12.91 26.53 3.33
C TYR A 54 13.60 27.54 4.21
N GLY A 55 13.58 27.28 5.51
CA GLY A 55 14.16 28.16 6.52
C GLY A 55 14.41 27.43 7.84
N GLY A 56 14.88 28.18 8.83
CA GLY A 56 15.36 27.63 10.10
C GLY A 56 16.70 26.93 9.88
N ASN A 57 16.83 25.72 10.39
CA ASN A 57 18.01 24.87 10.24
C ASN A 57 17.91 23.89 9.07
N ALA A 58 16.90 24.04 8.19
CA ALA A 58 16.75 23.19 7.03
C ALA A 58 17.87 23.43 6.00
N ILE A 59 18.43 22.35 5.45
CA ILE A 59 19.53 22.36 4.49
C ILE A 59 19.10 21.52 3.28
N ALA A 60 19.08 22.12 2.10
CA ALA A 60 18.79 21.43 0.85
C ALA A 60 20.08 20.99 0.14
N SER A 61 20.13 19.74 -0.30
CA SER A 61 21.21 19.16 -1.14
C SER A 61 20.65 18.74 -2.51
N SER A 62 21.50 18.18 -3.38
CA SER A 62 21.04 17.61 -4.66
C SER A 62 20.17 16.37 -4.47
N GLU A 63 20.37 15.65 -3.36
CA GLU A 63 19.77 14.33 -3.10
C GLU A 63 18.56 14.37 -2.16
N ASN A 64 18.55 15.30 -1.21
CA ASN A 64 17.53 15.39 -0.17
C ASN A 64 17.43 16.81 0.44
N VAL A 65 16.38 17.05 1.21
CA VAL A 65 16.27 18.19 2.13
C VAL A 65 16.36 17.66 3.54
N ARG A 66 17.41 18.04 4.27
CA ARG A 66 17.54 17.80 5.71
C ARG A 66 16.79 18.89 6.45
N LEU A 67 15.65 18.56 7.05
CA LEU A 67 14.83 19.53 7.79
C LEU A 67 15.44 19.89 9.14
N ALA A 68 15.90 18.89 9.87
CA ALA A 68 16.60 19.06 11.14
C ALA A 68 17.77 18.07 11.22
N PRO A 69 19.01 18.54 11.46
CA PRO A 69 20.14 17.65 11.67
C PRO A 69 20.11 17.05 13.08
N SER A 70 20.89 15.99 13.29
CA SER A 70 21.10 15.31 14.58
C SER A 70 21.93 16.14 15.58
N LEU A 71 21.62 17.43 15.70
CA LEU A 71 22.10 18.38 16.70
C LEU A 71 20.93 18.71 17.63
N LYS A 72 21.22 19.16 18.85
CA LYS A 72 20.17 19.50 19.82
C LYS A 72 19.45 20.79 19.42
N SER A 73 18.17 20.87 19.77
CA SER A 73 17.36 22.09 19.66
C SER A 73 17.35 22.69 18.25
N GLN A 74 17.24 21.85 17.23
CA GLN A 74 17.15 22.28 15.84
C GLN A 74 15.71 22.30 15.38
N LYS A 75 15.38 23.24 14.50
CA LYS A 75 14.05 23.38 13.92
C LYS A 75 14.19 23.82 12.48
N GLY A 76 13.46 23.19 11.57
CA GLY A 76 13.46 23.61 10.18
C GLY A 76 12.21 23.18 9.46
N ALA A 77 11.86 23.94 8.43
CA ALA A 77 10.67 23.71 7.63
C ALA A 77 10.92 24.07 6.17
N ILE A 78 10.14 23.42 5.29
CA ILE A 78 10.07 23.70 3.86
C ILE A 78 8.60 23.79 3.43
N TRP A 79 8.26 24.82 2.69
CA TRP A 79 6.90 25.16 2.28
C TRP A 79 6.82 25.40 0.77
N THR A 80 5.69 25.06 0.18
CA THR A 80 5.35 25.48 -1.20
C THR A 80 5.24 27.00 -1.26
N LYS A 81 5.77 27.63 -2.32
CA LYS A 81 5.70 29.10 -2.49
C LYS A 81 4.28 29.59 -2.73
N ASN A 82 3.51 28.84 -3.52
CA ASN A 82 2.16 29.17 -3.96
C ASN A 82 1.13 28.22 -3.34
N PRO A 83 -0.10 28.70 -3.09
CA PRO A 83 -1.19 27.85 -2.62
C PRO A 83 -1.66 26.90 -3.71
N LEU A 84 -2.24 25.77 -3.31
CA LEU A 84 -2.79 24.76 -4.21
C LEU A 84 -3.99 25.29 -5.00
N SER A 85 -4.11 24.82 -6.24
CA SER A 85 -5.20 25.20 -7.16
C SER A 85 -6.23 24.09 -7.39
N PHE A 86 -6.23 23.04 -6.56
CA PHE A 86 -7.09 21.87 -6.68
C PHE A 86 -7.56 21.42 -5.30
N ASP A 87 -8.75 20.82 -5.26
CA ASP A 87 -9.42 20.42 -4.02
C ASP A 87 -9.05 18.98 -3.58
N TYR A 88 -8.68 18.12 -4.54
CA TYR A 88 -8.38 16.70 -4.29
C TYR A 88 -6.98 16.35 -4.76
N TRP A 89 -6.25 15.59 -3.94
CA TRP A 89 -4.83 15.39 -4.14
C TRP A 89 -4.27 14.15 -3.45
N GLU A 90 -3.12 13.71 -3.95
CA GLU A 90 -2.26 12.70 -3.36
C GLU A 90 -0.87 13.30 -3.17
N ALA A 91 -0.29 13.16 -1.99
CA ALA A 91 1.09 13.51 -1.69
C ALA A 91 1.87 12.24 -1.32
N ASP A 92 2.91 11.90 -2.08
CA ASP A 92 3.87 10.83 -1.79
C ASP A 92 5.16 11.46 -1.24
N VAL A 93 5.42 11.22 0.04
CA VAL A 93 6.57 11.77 0.77
C VAL A 93 7.51 10.63 1.14
N SER A 94 8.72 10.66 0.60
CA SER A 94 9.78 9.70 0.94
C SER A 94 10.82 10.37 1.82
N PHE A 95 11.12 9.75 2.96
CA PHE A 95 11.96 10.33 3.98
C PHE A 95 12.80 9.25 4.70
N ARG A 96 13.77 9.71 5.49
CA ARG A 96 14.59 8.91 6.39
C ARG A 96 14.73 9.67 7.70
N ILE A 97 14.46 8.98 8.81
CA ILE A 97 14.76 9.47 10.15
C ILE A 97 15.84 8.55 10.74
N SER A 98 17.03 9.11 10.96
CA SER A 98 18.22 8.35 11.35
C SER A 98 18.85 8.88 12.63
N GLY A 99 19.16 7.97 13.56
CA GLY A 99 19.69 8.30 14.87
C GLY A 99 20.63 7.23 15.40
N ARG A 100 21.63 7.63 16.19
CA ARG A 100 22.62 6.69 16.77
C ARG A 100 22.01 5.74 17.82
N GLY A 101 20.92 6.15 18.45
CA GLY A 101 20.28 5.43 19.55
C GLY A 101 19.00 4.70 19.13
N ARG A 102 18.56 3.76 20.00
CA ARG A 102 17.24 3.13 19.87
C ARG A 102 16.10 4.12 20.05
N ILE A 103 16.33 5.21 20.78
CA ILE A 103 15.38 6.30 21.00
C ILE A 103 15.95 7.54 20.31
N GLY A 104 15.08 8.32 19.68
CA GLY A 104 15.39 9.57 19.00
C GLY A 104 14.23 10.54 19.18
N ALA A 105 14.43 11.77 18.73
CA ALA A 105 13.47 12.85 18.91
C ALA A 105 13.69 13.98 17.88
N ASP A 106 12.70 14.84 17.64
CA ASP A 106 11.30 14.75 18.13
C ASP A 106 10.42 14.10 17.05
N GLY A 107 10.68 14.42 15.78
CA GLY A 107 10.07 13.76 14.63
C GLY A 107 9.92 14.69 13.44
N LEU A 108 9.00 14.32 12.54
CA LEU A 108 8.69 15.06 11.32
C LEU A 108 7.19 15.33 11.23
N ALA A 109 6.79 16.46 10.67
CA ALA A 109 5.41 16.80 10.40
C ALA A 109 5.19 17.10 8.91
N PHE A 110 4.09 16.59 8.37
CA PHE A 110 3.51 17.00 7.11
C PHE A 110 2.37 17.99 7.35
N TRP A 111 2.26 18.99 6.49
CA TRP A 111 1.29 20.06 6.62
C TRP A 111 0.50 20.28 5.32
N TYR A 112 -0.82 20.45 5.47
CA TYR A 112 -1.67 21.13 4.50
C TYR A 112 -2.45 22.24 5.23
N VAL A 113 -2.04 23.49 5.06
CA VAL A 113 -2.51 24.61 5.91
C VAL A 113 -2.81 25.86 5.09
N SER A 114 -3.81 26.63 5.53
CA SER A 114 -4.23 27.88 4.85
C SER A 114 -3.15 28.97 4.83
N LYS A 115 -2.26 28.98 5.81
CA LYS A 115 -1.11 29.89 5.91
C LYS A 115 0.11 29.08 6.29
N LYS A 116 1.25 29.38 5.67
CA LYS A 116 2.55 28.77 6.00
C LYS A 116 2.85 29.03 7.48
N GLY A 117 3.35 28.01 8.16
CA GLY A 117 3.84 28.17 9.52
C GLY A 117 5.25 28.75 9.55
N ASP A 118 5.69 29.05 10.76
CA ASP A 118 7.04 29.55 11.05
C ASP A 118 8.09 28.46 10.79
N TYR A 119 9.34 28.90 10.67
CA TYR A 119 10.50 28.03 10.43
C TYR A 119 11.22 27.61 11.72
N ASP A 120 10.80 28.15 12.86
CA ASP A 120 11.38 27.95 14.20
C ASP A 120 10.30 27.70 15.27
N GLY A 121 9.09 27.31 14.84
CA GLY A 121 7.95 27.09 15.72
C GLY A 121 8.11 25.83 16.60
N GLU A 122 7.25 25.69 17.60
CA GLU A 122 7.38 24.64 18.62
C GLU A 122 6.90 23.28 18.13
N VAL A 123 5.89 23.23 17.25
CA VAL A 123 5.27 21.98 16.78
C VAL A 123 6.07 21.38 15.65
N PHE A 124 6.95 20.44 15.98
CA PHE A 124 7.83 19.76 15.03
C PHE A 124 8.55 20.76 14.09
N GLY A 125 8.94 21.92 14.62
CA GLY A 125 9.63 22.98 13.87
C GLY A 125 8.72 23.99 13.17
N SER A 126 7.40 23.92 13.35
CA SER A 126 6.45 24.90 12.81
C SER A 126 5.47 25.47 13.84
N SER A 127 4.62 26.40 13.41
CA SER A 127 3.74 27.19 14.27
C SER A 127 2.77 26.33 15.08
N ASP A 128 2.53 26.74 16.33
CA ASP A 128 1.65 26.05 17.26
C ASP A 128 0.14 26.19 16.95
N LYS A 129 -0.20 27.17 16.12
CA LYS A 129 -1.56 27.36 15.61
C LYS A 129 -1.55 27.25 14.11
N TRP A 130 -2.38 26.37 13.57
CA TRP A 130 -2.60 26.24 12.14
C TRP A 130 -4.08 26.05 11.86
N ASN A 131 -4.50 26.48 10.67
CA ASN A 131 -5.82 26.17 10.14
C ASN A 131 -5.63 25.22 8.95
N GLY A 132 -5.97 23.95 9.16
CA GLY A 132 -5.78 22.85 8.21
C GLY A 132 -5.39 21.55 8.89
N LEU A 133 -4.62 20.73 8.17
CA LEU A 133 -4.18 19.40 8.56
C LEU A 133 -2.69 19.39 8.90
N GLY A 134 -2.36 18.79 10.04
CA GLY A 134 -1.02 18.32 10.38
C GLY A 134 -1.01 16.79 10.50
N ILE A 135 -0.04 16.13 9.89
CA ILE A 135 0.23 14.70 10.08
C ILE A 135 1.62 14.57 10.71
N PHE A 136 1.67 14.02 11.90
CA PHE A 136 2.87 13.94 12.72
C PHE A 136 3.44 12.53 12.70
N PHE A 137 4.74 12.44 12.47
CA PHE A 137 5.56 11.25 12.58
C PHE A 137 6.40 11.41 13.84
N ASP A 138 5.79 11.03 14.95
CA ASP A 138 6.30 11.30 16.29
C ASP A 138 7.18 10.17 16.78
N SER A 139 8.44 10.49 17.09
CA SER A 139 9.44 9.51 17.47
C SER A 139 9.68 9.41 18.96
N PHE A 140 9.30 10.45 19.71
CA PHE A 140 9.63 10.58 21.12
C PHE A 140 8.37 10.43 21.96
N ASP A 141 8.50 9.71 23.07
CA ASP A 141 7.40 9.38 23.98
C ASP A 141 7.39 10.42 25.10
N ASN A 142 6.70 11.55 24.91
CA ASN A 142 6.65 12.61 25.93
C ASN A 142 5.75 12.21 27.11
N ASP A 143 4.71 11.43 26.85
CA ASP A 143 3.71 11.04 27.84
C ASP A 143 4.07 9.75 28.61
N ASN A 144 5.18 9.10 28.24
CA ASN A 144 5.74 7.88 28.82
C ASN A 144 4.78 6.67 28.76
N LYS A 145 3.92 6.58 27.75
CA LYS A 145 3.01 5.43 27.56
C LYS A 145 3.58 4.33 26.66
N HIS A 146 4.80 4.49 26.15
CA HIS A 146 5.52 3.49 25.35
C HIS A 146 4.80 3.09 24.06
N ASN A 147 4.20 4.07 23.40
CA ASN A 147 3.41 3.96 22.19
C ASN A 147 4.02 4.69 20.99
N ASN A 148 5.33 4.96 21.01
CA ASN A 148 6.09 5.64 19.95
C ASN A 148 7.13 4.68 19.34
N PRO A 149 7.51 4.83 18.05
CA PRO A 149 7.07 5.88 17.13
C PRO A 149 5.61 5.74 16.66
N TYR A 150 4.91 6.87 16.63
CA TYR A 150 3.48 6.95 16.34
C TYR A 150 3.22 7.92 15.20
N ILE A 151 2.30 7.58 14.31
CA ILE A 151 1.88 8.45 13.21
C ILE A 151 0.43 8.85 13.43
N TYR A 152 0.12 10.14 13.45
CA TYR A 152 -1.24 10.62 13.69
C TYR A 152 -1.56 11.91 12.96
N ALA A 153 -2.84 12.15 12.71
CA ALA A 153 -3.35 13.35 12.08
C ALA A 153 -4.11 14.23 13.07
N ILE A 154 -3.94 15.55 12.99
CA ILE A 154 -4.72 16.55 13.71
C ILE A 154 -5.26 17.57 12.72
N LEU A 155 -6.57 17.83 12.85
CA LEU A 155 -7.22 18.97 12.21
C LEU A 155 -7.30 20.11 13.23
N ASN A 156 -6.89 21.30 12.81
CA ASN A 156 -6.96 22.49 13.64
C ASN A 156 -7.62 23.61 12.83
N ASP A 157 -8.37 24.46 13.51
CA ASP A 157 -9.10 25.60 12.95
C ASP A 157 -8.33 26.93 13.12
N GLY A 158 -7.17 26.87 13.77
CA GLY A 158 -6.29 28.01 14.07
C GLY A 158 -6.43 28.54 15.49
N ASN A 159 -7.33 27.99 16.31
CA ASN A 159 -7.58 28.49 17.67
C ASN A 159 -6.93 27.63 18.76
N THR A 160 -6.69 26.35 18.49
CA THR A 160 -6.21 25.37 19.47
C THR A 160 -4.68 25.31 19.45
N LEU A 161 -4.05 25.31 20.63
CA LEU A 161 -2.60 25.06 20.81
C LEU A 161 -2.35 23.55 20.82
N PHE A 162 -1.22 23.11 20.30
CA PHE A 162 -0.86 21.69 20.28
C PHE A 162 -0.33 21.24 21.65
N ASP A 163 -0.85 20.11 22.13
CA ASP A 163 -0.46 19.53 23.41
C ASP A 163 0.78 18.62 23.27
N HIS A 164 1.97 19.23 23.32
CA HIS A 164 3.25 18.51 23.28
C HIS A 164 3.48 17.60 24.50
N HIS A 165 2.81 17.82 25.63
CA HIS A 165 3.06 17.02 26.83
C HIS A 165 2.41 15.64 26.73
N ASN A 166 1.28 15.56 26.03
CA ASN A 166 0.50 14.34 25.84
C ASN A 166 0.49 13.85 24.38
N ASP A 167 1.50 14.21 23.58
CA ASP A 167 1.66 13.82 22.17
C ASP A 167 0.40 14.06 21.32
N GLY A 168 -0.32 15.15 21.59
CA GLY A 168 -1.57 15.49 20.89
C GLY A 168 -2.67 14.42 21.01
N THR A 169 -2.59 13.49 21.97
CA THR A 169 -3.48 12.32 22.08
C THR A 169 -4.96 12.69 22.13
N THR A 170 -5.30 13.83 22.75
CA THR A 170 -6.68 14.33 22.88
C THR A 170 -7.18 15.09 21.65
N GLN A 171 -6.27 15.45 20.75
CA GLN A 171 -6.51 16.28 19.57
C GLN A 171 -6.45 15.46 18.27
N GLN A 172 -5.94 14.22 18.34
CA GLN A 172 -5.80 13.34 17.19
C GLN A 172 -7.17 12.97 16.58
N LEU A 173 -7.21 12.98 15.26
CA LEU A 173 -8.31 12.47 14.46
C LEU A 173 -8.20 10.96 14.28
N ALA A 174 -7.01 10.49 13.89
CA ALA A 174 -6.68 9.09 13.66
C ALA A 174 -5.16 8.91 13.67
N GLY A 175 -4.70 7.68 13.94
CA GLY A 175 -3.28 7.36 13.96
C GLY A 175 -2.99 5.87 13.93
N CYS A 176 -1.71 5.51 13.82
CA CYS A 176 -1.23 4.14 13.87
C CYS A 176 0.19 4.05 14.44
N LEU A 177 0.50 2.91 15.08
CA LEU A 177 1.85 2.62 15.56
C LEU A 177 2.70 2.09 14.42
N ARG A 178 3.74 2.83 14.03
CA ARG A 178 4.67 2.44 12.97
C ARG A 178 6.06 2.94 13.31
N ASP A 179 6.99 2.01 13.48
CA ASP A 179 8.39 2.35 13.56
C ASP A 179 8.88 2.77 12.16
N PHE A 180 9.39 4.00 12.06
CA PHE A 180 9.90 4.62 10.84
C PHE A 180 11.38 5.04 10.97
N ARG A 181 12.03 4.73 12.09
CA ARG A 181 13.41 5.14 12.37
C ARG A 181 14.39 4.07 11.92
N ASN A 182 15.58 4.51 11.49
CA ASN A 182 16.72 3.65 11.20
C ASN A 182 16.40 2.48 10.25
N LYS A 183 15.52 2.71 9.26
CA LYS A 183 15.11 1.71 8.29
C LYS A 183 16.15 1.56 7.17
N PRO A 184 16.33 0.35 6.61
CA PRO A 184 17.34 0.10 5.57
C PRO A 184 17.01 0.85 4.26
N PHE A 185 15.73 0.92 3.90
CA PHE A 185 15.24 1.70 2.77
C PHE A 185 14.46 2.93 3.24
N PRO A 186 14.31 3.97 2.40
CA PRO A 186 13.48 5.13 2.73
C PRO A 186 12.06 4.72 3.11
N THR A 187 11.56 5.30 4.20
CA THR A 187 10.14 5.20 4.55
C THR A 187 9.34 6.12 3.66
N ARG A 188 8.10 5.73 3.33
CA ARG A 188 7.23 6.55 2.49
C ARG A 188 5.86 6.71 3.11
N ALA A 189 5.31 7.90 2.99
CA ALA A 189 3.96 8.24 3.41
C ALA A 189 3.19 8.72 2.19
N LYS A 190 2.17 7.98 1.80
CA LYS A 190 1.24 8.34 0.72
C LYS A 190 -0.05 8.81 1.34
N ILE A 191 -0.28 10.12 1.25
CA ILE A 191 -1.40 10.84 1.85
C ILE A 191 -2.38 11.15 0.73
N ASP A 192 -3.55 10.54 0.78
CA ASP A 192 -4.62 10.70 -0.19
C ASP A 192 -5.77 11.50 0.45
N TYR A 193 -6.17 12.60 -0.20
CA TYR A 193 -7.33 13.38 0.19
C TYR A 193 -8.29 13.51 -1.01
N TYR A 194 -9.37 12.74 -0.95
CA TYR A 194 -10.37 12.67 -2.01
C TYR A 194 -11.78 12.62 -1.42
N ASN A 195 -12.69 13.48 -1.89
CA ASN A 195 -14.09 13.56 -1.43
C ASN A 195 -14.24 13.57 0.10
N ASN A 196 -13.48 14.41 0.80
CA ASN A 196 -13.50 14.56 2.27
C ASN A 196 -13.08 13.29 3.03
N VAL A 197 -12.38 12.37 2.37
CA VAL A 197 -11.75 11.20 2.99
C VAL A 197 -10.25 11.39 2.95
N LEU A 198 -9.63 11.35 4.12
CA LEU A 198 -8.18 11.37 4.30
C LEU A 198 -7.70 9.93 4.55
N THR A 199 -6.80 9.44 3.70
CA THR A 199 -6.19 8.12 3.85
C THR A 199 -4.68 8.27 3.92
N LEU A 200 -4.05 7.64 4.92
CA LEU A 200 -2.61 7.51 4.99
C LEU A 200 -2.20 6.05 4.77
N LEU A 201 -1.44 5.83 3.70
CA LEU A 201 -0.74 4.59 3.42
C LEU A 201 0.74 4.77 3.76
N PHE A 202 1.34 3.79 4.42
CA PHE A 202 2.71 3.86 4.92
C PHE A 202 3.57 2.69 4.44
N HIS A 203 4.74 3.00 3.90
CA HIS A 203 5.78 2.03 3.55
C HIS A 203 6.87 2.05 4.63
N ASN A 204 7.04 0.93 5.33
CA ASN A 204 7.86 0.83 6.54
C ASN A 204 9.38 0.76 6.31
N GLY A 205 9.85 0.83 5.06
CA GLY A 205 11.27 0.88 4.72
C GLY A 205 12.02 -0.44 4.87
N MET A 206 11.32 -1.58 5.03
CA MET A 206 11.94 -2.91 5.12
C MET A 206 12.17 -3.58 3.76
N SER A 207 11.45 -3.12 2.72
CA SER A 207 11.56 -3.61 1.35
C SER A 207 12.08 -2.53 0.41
N ASN A 208 12.69 -2.93 -0.71
CA ASN A 208 13.01 -2.03 -1.81
C ASN A 208 11.83 -1.85 -2.80
N ASN A 209 10.73 -2.59 -2.61
CA ASN A 209 9.54 -2.47 -3.43
C ASN A 209 8.77 -1.19 -3.08
N GLU A 210 8.85 -0.20 -3.94
CA GLU A 210 8.21 1.11 -3.74
C GLU A 210 6.69 1.06 -3.56
N GLN A 211 6.03 -0.05 -3.88
CA GLN A 211 4.57 -0.21 -3.77
C GLN A 211 4.13 -0.99 -2.53
N ASP A 212 5.03 -1.40 -1.64
CA ASP A 212 4.71 -2.14 -0.41
C ASP A 212 4.14 -1.22 0.68
N TYR A 213 3.01 -0.59 0.36
CA TYR A 213 2.27 0.29 1.24
C TYR A 213 1.27 -0.50 2.09
N GLU A 214 1.22 -0.20 3.38
CA GLU A 214 0.24 -0.71 4.33
C GLU A 214 -0.69 0.42 4.77
N LEU A 215 -1.95 0.11 5.09
CA LEU A 215 -2.85 1.09 5.66
C LEU A 215 -2.37 1.49 7.07
N CYS A 216 -2.22 2.80 7.29
CA CYS A 216 -2.01 3.37 8.62
C CYS A 216 -3.35 3.77 9.22
N PHE A 217 -4.03 4.75 8.62
CA PHE A 217 -5.37 5.14 9.01
C PHE A 217 -6.19 5.66 7.81
N ARG A 218 -7.50 5.71 8.00
CA ARG A 218 -8.45 6.36 7.12
C ARG A 218 -9.47 7.12 7.98
N ALA A 219 -9.69 8.39 7.67
CA ALA A 219 -10.64 9.25 8.34
C ALA A 219 -11.61 9.86 7.32
N GLU A 220 -12.90 9.84 7.65
CA GLU A 220 -13.97 10.37 6.80
C GLU A 220 -14.51 11.67 7.37
N ASN A 221 -15.20 12.46 6.53
CA ASN A 221 -15.73 13.78 6.89
C ASN A 221 -14.65 14.79 7.28
N VAL A 222 -13.46 14.66 6.71
CA VAL A 222 -12.36 15.62 6.88
C VAL A 222 -12.62 16.82 5.97
N VAL A 223 -12.66 18.02 6.55
CA VAL A 223 -12.87 19.28 5.82
C VAL A 223 -11.60 20.11 5.89
N LEU A 224 -10.95 20.32 4.75
CA LEU A 224 -9.73 21.12 4.63
C LEU A 224 -10.02 22.51 4.02
N PRO A 225 -9.25 23.55 4.40
CA PRO A 225 -9.38 24.87 3.79
C PRO A 225 -9.00 24.83 2.31
N LYS A 226 -9.72 25.56 1.45
CA LYS A 226 -9.37 25.68 0.03
C LYS A 226 -8.11 26.54 -0.16
N GLY A 227 -7.27 26.16 -1.11
CA GLY A 227 -6.06 26.91 -1.43
C GLY A 227 -4.99 26.87 -0.34
N GLY A 228 -4.85 25.73 0.35
CA GLY A 228 -3.78 25.53 1.33
C GLY A 228 -2.39 25.45 0.70
N TYR A 229 -1.37 25.50 1.54
CA TYR A 229 0.03 25.26 1.24
C TYR A 229 0.42 23.88 1.75
N PHE A 230 1.21 23.15 0.96
CA PHE A 230 1.97 22.03 1.49
C PHE A 230 3.22 22.51 2.19
N GLY A 231 3.58 21.80 3.27
CA GLY A 231 4.86 21.93 3.93
C GLY A 231 5.29 20.67 4.65
N LEU A 232 6.57 20.63 4.97
CA LEU A 232 7.15 19.66 5.89
C LEU A 232 7.99 20.41 6.91
N SER A 233 8.00 19.94 8.15
CA SER A 233 8.89 20.47 9.19
C SER A 233 9.43 19.35 10.06
N ALA A 234 10.55 19.60 10.72
CA ALA A 234 11.09 18.70 11.74
C ALA A 234 11.73 19.51 12.86
N ALA A 235 11.83 18.87 14.03
CA ALA A 235 12.55 19.42 15.17
C ALA A 235 13.30 18.36 15.95
N THR A 236 14.29 18.81 16.72
CA THR A 236 15.02 18.01 17.69
C THR A 236 15.01 18.69 19.06
N GLY A 237 14.83 17.91 20.12
CA GLY A 237 14.95 18.37 21.50
C GLY A 237 16.32 18.06 22.11
N GLY A 238 16.29 17.40 23.28
CA GLY A 238 17.49 16.94 23.99
C GLY A 238 18.13 15.70 23.35
N LEU A 239 17.30 14.84 22.75
CA LEU A 239 17.71 13.81 21.78
C LEU A 239 17.58 14.39 20.37
N ALA A 240 18.33 13.85 19.42
CA ALA A 240 18.36 14.40 18.07
C ALA A 240 18.64 13.32 17.02
N ASP A 241 17.75 13.28 16.03
CA ASP A 241 17.90 12.49 14.81
C ASP A 241 18.09 13.41 13.59
N ASP A 242 18.68 12.85 12.53
CA ASP A 242 18.65 13.46 11.20
C ASP A 242 17.28 13.20 10.56
N HIS A 243 16.62 14.27 10.11
CA HIS A 243 15.31 14.23 9.46
C HIS A 243 15.45 14.63 7.99
N ASP A 244 15.63 13.63 7.12
CA ASP A 244 15.91 13.82 5.71
C ASP A 244 14.69 13.49 4.85
N VAL A 245 14.27 14.42 3.99
CA VAL A 245 13.22 14.21 2.99
C VAL A 245 13.87 14.04 1.63
N ILE A 246 13.69 12.87 1.04
CA ILE A 246 14.26 12.53 -0.27
C ILE A 246 13.39 13.10 -1.39
N HIS A 247 12.07 12.94 -1.29
CA HIS A 247 11.16 13.56 -2.25
C HIS A 247 9.79 13.87 -1.65
N PHE A 248 9.13 14.82 -2.29
CA PHE A 248 7.73 15.14 -2.10
C PHE A 248 7.10 15.19 -3.49
N LEU A 249 6.15 14.31 -3.78
CA LEU A 249 5.51 14.21 -5.09
C LEU A 249 4.01 14.42 -4.93
N THR A 250 3.49 15.43 -5.62
CA THR A 250 2.06 15.75 -5.61
C THR A 250 1.40 15.29 -6.90
N SER A 251 0.22 14.70 -6.76
CA SER A 251 -0.71 14.53 -7.87
C SER A 251 -2.07 15.12 -7.52
N SER A 252 -2.70 15.81 -8.48
CA SER A 252 -4.09 16.25 -8.36
C SER A 252 -5.02 15.19 -8.96
N TYR A 253 -6.22 15.11 -8.40
CA TYR A 253 -7.30 14.36 -9.02
C TYR A 253 -8.15 15.34 -9.83
N GLY A 254 -8.29 15.07 -11.13
CA GLY A 254 -9.21 15.82 -11.97
C GLY A 254 -10.63 15.73 -11.42
N ALA A 255 -11.36 16.84 -11.41
CA ALA A 255 -12.81 16.77 -11.26
C ALA A 255 -13.35 15.82 -12.34
N PRO A 256 -14.33 14.94 -12.03
CA PRO A 256 -14.99 14.15 -13.06
C PRO A 256 -15.54 15.13 -14.09
N SER A 257 -14.91 15.15 -15.26
CA SER A 257 -15.27 16.07 -16.31
C SER A 257 -16.66 15.69 -16.80
N THR A 258 -17.66 16.54 -16.51
CA THR A 258 -18.71 16.79 -17.50
C THR A 258 -18.01 17.33 -18.74
N THR A 259 -17.63 16.41 -19.63
CA THR A 259 -17.01 16.69 -20.92
C THR A 259 -17.97 17.54 -21.75
N SER A 260 -17.75 18.85 -21.76
CA SER A 260 -18.13 19.67 -22.92
C SER A 260 -17.09 19.38 -24.02
N PRO A 261 -17.49 18.86 -25.19
CA PRO A 261 -16.56 18.63 -26.29
C PRO A 261 -16.18 19.98 -26.91
N GLY A 262 -14.99 20.49 -26.59
CA GLY A 262 -14.47 21.71 -27.22
C GLY A 262 -13.07 22.09 -26.76
N GLN A 263 -12.13 22.08 -27.72
CA GLN A 263 -10.84 22.79 -27.77
C GLN A 263 -9.58 22.11 -27.19
N GLY A 264 -9.02 21.17 -27.97
CA GLY A 264 -7.89 21.46 -28.87
C GLY A 264 -6.52 21.95 -28.33
N GLY A 265 -6.34 22.21 -27.04
CA GLY A 265 -5.05 22.74 -26.51
C GLY A 265 -4.07 21.70 -25.98
N LEU A 266 -4.55 20.57 -25.45
CA LEU A 266 -3.73 19.59 -24.73
C LEU A 266 -2.86 18.71 -25.64
N ASN A 267 -3.26 18.51 -26.90
CA ASN A 267 -2.53 17.65 -27.85
C ASN A 267 -1.26 18.32 -28.40
N GLU A 268 -1.27 19.64 -28.60
CA GLU A 268 -0.12 20.36 -29.16
C GLU A 268 1.02 20.48 -28.14
N GLU A 269 0.71 20.72 -26.86
CA GLU A 269 1.71 20.79 -25.79
C GLU A 269 2.33 19.41 -25.50
N GLN A 270 1.52 18.34 -25.50
CA GLN A 270 2.04 16.97 -25.40
C GLN A 270 2.96 16.61 -26.57
N GLN A 271 2.60 16.97 -27.80
CA GLN A 271 3.45 16.71 -28.97
C GLN A 271 4.76 17.49 -28.91
N LYS A 272 4.73 18.74 -28.44
CA LYS A 272 5.93 19.57 -28.29
C LYS A 272 6.87 19.03 -27.21
N LEU A 273 6.34 18.61 -26.06
CA LEU A 273 7.12 17.96 -25.00
C LEU A 273 7.73 16.63 -25.46
N GLN A 274 6.97 15.85 -26.25
CA GLN A 274 7.46 14.59 -26.79
C GLN A 274 8.57 14.80 -27.84
N GLN A 275 8.45 15.82 -28.69
CA GLN A 275 9.51 16.23 -29.61
C GLN A 275 10.77 16.70 -28.87
N GLU A 276 10.62 17.52 -27.82
CA GLU A 276 11.73 18.01 -27.02
C GLU A 276 12.47 16.88 -26.31
N TYR A 277 11.74 15.88 -25.80
CA TYR A 277 12.32 14.67 -25.21
C TYR A 277 13.14 13.86 -26.24
N THR A 278 12.61 13.69 -27.46
CA THR A 278 13.34 13.00 -28.53
C THR A 278 14.59 13.76 -29.00
N ASP A 279 14.56 15.08 -29.05
CA ASP A 279 15.73 15.90 -29.41
C ASP A 279 16.83 15.80 -28.34
N TYR A 280 16.44 15.80 -27.06
CA TYR A 280 17.36 15.59 -25.94
C TYR A 280 18.02 14.20 -25.98
N GLN A 281 17.26 13.14 -26.25
CA GLN A 281 17.84 11.80 -26.38
C GLN A 281 18.85 11.73 -27.53
N LYS A 282 18.52 12.33 -28.67
CA LYS A 282 19.42 12.36 -29.84
C LYS A 282 20.71 13.15 -29.56
N LYS A 283 20.61 14.28 -28.84
CA LYS A 283 21.79 15.05 -28.40
C LYS A 283 22.68 14.25 -27.44
N LEU A 284 22.08 13.51 -26.52
CA LEU A 284 22.82 12.66 -25.58
C LEU A 284 23.57 11.55 -26.31
N GLU A 285 22.95 10.92 -27.30
CA GLU A 285 23.60 9.90 -28.13
C GLU A 285 24.75 10.47 -28.97
N LEU A 286 24.54 11.64 -29.58
CA LEU A 286 25.59 12.36 -30.32
C LEU A 286 26.79 12.68 -29.42
N GLN A 287 26.55 13.20 -28.22
CA GLN A 287 27.61 13.49 -27.25
C GLN A 287 28.35 12.23 -26.79
N LYS A 288 27.62 11.13 -26.55
CA LYS A 288 28.25 9.82 -26.26
C LYS A 288 29.12 9.33 -27.40
N GLU A 289 28.70 9.58 -28.64
CA GLU A 289 29.46 9.16 -29.83
C GLU A 289 30.66 10.06 -30.13
N GLU A 290 30.55 11.37 -29.92
CA GLU A 290 31.68 12.31 -29.95
C GLU A 290 32.71 11.96 -28.87
N TYR A 291 32.27 11.71 -27.63
CA TYR A 291 33.13 11.27 -26.54
C TYR A 291 33.87 9.96 -26.89
N ARG A 292 33.17 8.99 -27.49
CA ARG A 292 33.75 7.72 -27.95
C ARG A 292 34.75 7.90 -29.10
N LYS A 293 34.55 8.88 -29.99
CA LYS A 293 35.53 9.22 -31.05
C LYS A 293 36.77 9.89 -30.48
N GLU A 294 36.61 10.71 -29.46
CA GLU A 294 37.71 11.39 -28.79
C GLU A 294 38.50 10.43 -27.88
N HIS A 295 37.90 9.36 -27.36
CA HIS A 295 38.52 8.44 -26.40
C HIS A 295 38.45 6.96 -26.88
N PRO A 296 39.14 6.60 -27.98
CA PRO A 296 39.00 5.28 -28.63
C PRO A 296 39.59 4.09 -27.85
N ASN A 297 40.32 4.32 -26.75
CA ASN A 297 40.98 3.27 -25.95
C ASN A 297 40.41 3.10 -24.53
N GLU A 298 39.39 3.86 -24.12
CA GLU A 298 38.70 3.61 -22.87
C GLU A 298 37.60 2.56 -23.08
N LYS A 299 37.78 1.39 -22.46
CA LYS A 299 36.68 0.41 -22.37
C LYS A 299 35.55 1.01 -21.54
N GLU A 300 34.32 0.80 -21.99
CA GLU A 300 33.11 1.04 -21.18
C GLU A 300 33.31 0.43 -19.79
N PRO A 301 33.06 1.18 -18.70
CA PRO A 301 32.96 0.55 -17.41
C PRO A 301 31.73 -0.36 -17.43
N GLU A 302 31.95 -1.68 -17.50
CA GLU A 302 30.96 -2.66 -17.09
C GLU A 302 30.62 -2.36 -15.63
N LEU A 303 29.44 -1.76 -15.42
CA LEU A 303 28.97 -1.34 -14.11
C LEU A 303 28.65 -2.53 -13.17
N GLU A 304 28.89 -3.76 -13.60
CA GLU A 304 28.37 -4.98 -12.99
C GLU A 304 29.42 -5.77 -12.18
N ASP A 305 30.72 -5.45 -12.27
CA ASP A 305 31.79 -6.27 -11.67
C ASP A 305 32.57 -5.63 -10.52
N TRP A 306 32.12 -4.48 -10.00
CA TRP A 306 32.77 -3.80 -8.88
C TRP A 306 31.95 -3.87 -7.58
N TYR A 307 31.72 -5.10 -7.10
CA TYR A 307 31.78 -5.53 -5.67
C TYR A 307 30.73 -6.60 -5.36
N GLU A 308 31.12 -7.87 -5.40
CA GLU A 308 30.55 -8.86 -4.49
C GLU A 308 31.71 -9.57 -3.76
N SER A 309 31.93 -9.21 -2.50
CA SER A 309 32.75 -10.01 -1.59
C SER A 309 31.96 -11.23 -1.13
N ASP A 310 32.62 -12.35 -0.80
CA ASP A 310 31.96 -13.59 -0.34
C ASP A 310 30.98 -13.34 0.85
N ASN A 311 31.31 -12.39 1.73
CA ASN A 311 30.44 -11.97 2.83
C ASN A 311 29.13 -11.30 2.36
N GLN A 312 29.13 -10.57 1.23
CA GLN A 312 27.90 -9.99 0.64
C GLN A 312 27.02 -11.07 0.02
N ARG A 313 27.62 -12.13 -0.54
CA ARG A 313 26.86 -13.25 -1.11
C ARG A 313 26.14 -14.04 -0.01
N GLU A 314 26.79 -14.25 1.13
CA GLU A 314 26.18 -14.85 2.31
C GLU A 314 25.08 -13.95 2.90
N LEU A 315 25.33 -12.63 3.01
CA LEU A 315 24.31 -11.68 3.45
C LEU A 315 23.09 -11.66 2.52
N ARG A 316 23.30 -11.75 1.19
CA ARG A 316 22.22 -11.82 0.21
C ARG A 316 21.42 -13.11 0.33
N GLN A 317 22.07 -14.25 0.57
CA GLN A 317 21.39 -15.52 0.81
C GLN A 317 20.59 -15.51 2.12
N ILE A 318 21.15 -14.94 3.20
CA ILE A 318 20.44 -14.73 4.46
C ILE A 318 19.25 -13.79 4.24
N PHE A 319 19.44 -12.70 3.49
CA PHE A 319 18.38 -11.73 3.21
C PHE A 319 17.27 -12.34 2.34
N GLN A 320 17.61 -13.16 1.36
CA GLN A 320 16.64 -13.92 0.57
C GLN A 320 15.87 -14.93 1.42
N GLY A 321 16.55 -15.64 2.32
CA GLY A 321 15.91 -16.56 3.27
C GLY A 321 14.98 -15.84 4.25
N GLN A 322 15.41 -14.71 4.81
CA GLN A 322 14.59 -13.89 5.70
C GLN A 322 13.39 -13.28 4.97
N ASN A 323 13.56 -12.82 3.73
CA ASN A 323 12.47 -12.25 2.95
C ASN A 323 11.42 -13.32 2.61
N GLN A 324 11.85 -14.56 2.29
CA GLN A 324 10.92 -15.68 2.10
C GLN A 324 10.15 -16.03 3.38
N ILE A 325 10.81 -16.04 4.54
CA ILE A 325 10.16 -16.26 5.84
C ILE A 325 9.17 -15.13 6.14
N TYR A 326 9.55 -13.88 5.86
CA TYR A 326 8.70 -12.71 6.06
C TYR A 326 7.43 -12.77 5.20
N GLU A 327 7.55 -13.12 3.92
CA GLU A 327 6.39 -13.29 3.02
C GLU A 327 5.46 -14.43 3.50
N ILE A 328 6.03 -15.53 4.00
CA ILE A 328 5.23 -16.63 4.59
C ILE A 328 4.50 -16.16 5.84
N ILE A 329 5.13 -15.35 6.71
CA ILE A 329 4.50 -14.77 7.90
C ILE A 329 3.42 -13.76 7.52
N LYS A 330 3.64 -12.94 6.50
CA LYS A 330 2.67 -11.96 5.97
C LYS A 330 1.44 -12.67 5.41
N GLU A 331 1.64 -13.73 4.63
CA GLU A 331 0.53 -14.54 4.11
C GLU A 331 -0.20 -15.29 5.23
N LEU A 332 0.52 -15.79 6.24
CA LEU A 332 -0.08 -16.38 7.44
C LEU A 332 -0.95 -15.37 8.20
N ASN A 333 -0.46 -14.15 8.43
CA ASN A 333 -1.25 -13.09 9.08
C ASN A 333 -2.47 -12.70 8.25
N ARG A 334 -2.32 -12.57 6.93
CA ARG A 334 -3.45 -12.28 6.02
C ARG A 334 -4.50 -13.39 6.06
N LYS A 335 -4.06 -14.65 6.09
CA LYS A 335 -4.95 -15.82 6.25
C LYS A 335 -5.60 -15.85 7.64
N LEU A 336 -4.87 -15.45 8.68
CA LEU A 336 -5.39 -15.35 10.04
C LEU A 336 -6.49 -14.28 10.12
N ASP A 337 -6.27 -13.09 9.56
CA ASP A 337 -7.25 -12.01 9.50
C ASP A 337 -8.47 -12.41 8.65
N GLU A 338 -8.28 -13.16 7.57
CA GLU A 338 -9.37 -13.72 6.77
C GLU A 338 -10.23 -14.72 7.59
N VAL A 339 -9.58 -15.55 8.41
CA VAL A 339 -10.24 -16.52 9.29
C VAL A 339 -10.92 -15.84 10.47
N VAL A 340 -10.29 -14.86 11.10
CA VAL A 340 -10.86 -14.04 12.19
C VAL A 340 -12.06 -13.25 11.67
N GLY A 341 -11.94 -12.58 10.52
CA GLY A 341 -13.05 -11.87 9.89
C GLY A 341 -14.20 -12.79 9.46
N LYS A 342 -13.91 -14.05 9.06
CA LYS A 342 -14.94 -15.07 8.82
C LYS A 342 -15.59 -15.54 10.12
N GLN A 343 -14.85 -15.69 11.22
CA GLN A 343 -15.40 -16.02 12.54
C GLN A 343 -16.26 -14.90 13.10
N GLU A 344 -15.84 -13.63 13.00
CA GLU A 344 -16.64 -12.47 13.43
C GLU A 344 -17.95 -12.36 12.65
N ARG A 345 -17.91 -12.55 11.32
CA ARG A 345 -19.13 -12.55 10.49
C ARG A 345 -20.05 -13.73 10.79
N THR A 346 -19.48 -14.91 11.08
CA THR A 346 -20.26 -16.10 11.46
C THR A 346 -20.87 -15.92 12.85
N MET A 347 -20.12 -15.33 13.80
CA MET A 347 -20.57 -15.05 15.15
C MET A 347 -21.61 -13.92 15.19
N SER A 348 -21.52 -12.92 14.31
CA SER A 348 -22.54 -11.86 14.17
C SER A 348 -23.84 -12.37 13.55
N LEU A 349 -23.76 -13.30 12.59
CA LEU A 349 -24.92 -13.99 12.03
C LEU A 349 -25.62 -14.88 13.07
N VAL A 350 -24.86 -15.59 13.90
CA VAL A 350 -25.39 -16.42 15.00
C VAL A 350 -25.97 -15.56 16.13
N SER A 351 -25.38 -14.41 16.45
CA SER A 351 -25.88 -13.51 17.50
C SER A 351 -27.13 -12.73 17.09
N GLN A 352 -27.24 -12.32 15.81
CA GLN A 352 -28.47 -11.73 15.27
C GLN A 352 -29.64 -12.71 15.27
N GLN A 353 -29.38 -14.01 15.14
CA GLN A 353 -30.42 -15.03 15.13
C GLN A 353 -30.80 -15.50 16.55
N ALA A 354 -29.90 -15.37 17.53
CA ALA A 354 -30.17 -15.66 18.95
C ALA A 354 -30.86 -14.49 19.70
N GLY A 355 -30.73 -13.25 19.21
CA GLY A 355 -31.27 -12.04 19.87
C GLY A 355 -32.77 -11.78 19.68
N ALA A 356 -33.49 -12.59 18.91
CA ALA A 356 -34.91 -12.36 18.57
C ALA A 356 -35.91 -13.17 19.41
N ILE A 357 -35.49 -13.77 20.53
CA ILE A 357 -36.39 -14.53 21.43
C ILE A 357 -36.25 -13.99 22.84
N GLY A 358 -36.95 -12.90 23.13
CA GLY A 358 -36.90 -12.29 24.46
C GLY A 358 -37.82 -11.10 24.64
N SER A 359 -39.14 -11.28 24.53
CA SER A 359 -40.10 -10.43 25.27
C SER A 359 -41.53 -10.99 25.27
N ASN A 360 -41.98 -11.35 26.48
CA ASN A 360 -43.31 -11.32 27.08
C ASN A 360 -44.57 -11.35 26.17
N ILE A 361 -45.31 -12.47 26.22
CA ILE A 361 -46.75 -12.54 25.89
C ILE A 361 -47.48 -13.32 27.01
N PRO A 362 -48.62 -12.81 27.54
CA PRO A 362 -49.39 -13.46 28.61
C PRO A 362 -50.22 -14.66 28.08
N PRO A 363 -50.64 -15.61 28.95
CA PRO A 363 -51.23 -16.88 28.50
C PRO A 363 -52.69 -16.72 28.03
N PRO A 364 -53.13 -17.43 26.96
CA PRO A 364 -54.52 -17.43 26.51
C PRO A 364 -55.34 -18.61 27.09
N PRO A 365 -56.70 -18.55 27.01
CA PRO A 365 -57.61 -19.52 27.63
C PRO A 365 -57.79 -20.80 26.79
N PRO A 366 -58.30 -21.90 27.38
CA PRO A 366 -58.25 -23.21 26.75
C PRO A 366 -59.42 -23.45 25.78
N GLY A 367 -59.09 -23.90 24.57
CA GLY A 367 -60.00 -24.66 23.71
C GLY A 367 -60.25 -24.09 22.31
N GLN A 368 -59.28 -24.22 21.40
CA GLN A 368 -59.51 -24.46 19.96
C GLN A 368 -58.16 -24.71 19.24
N GLN A 369 -58.14 -25.70 18.35
CA GLN A 369 -56.97 -26.08 17.52
C GLN A 369 -56.76 -25.12 16.34
N PRO A 370 -55.49 -24.80 16.01
CA PRO A 370 -55.10 -24.35 14.68
C PRO A 370 -54.25 -25.39 13.91
N PRO A 371 -54.05 -25.17 12.59
CA PRO A 371 -53.68 -26.19 11.61
C PRO A 371 -52.16 -26.36 11.39
N ALA A 372 -51.83 -27.38 10.60
CA ALA A 372 -50.49 -27.83 10.25
C ALA A 372 -49.61 -26.78 9.55
N GLY A 373 -48.35 -26.66 9.99
CA GLY A 373 -47.26 -26.08 9.20
C GLY A 373 -46.18 -25.36 10.02
N GLY A 374 -44.95 -25.89 9.99
CA GLY A 374 -43.72 -25.10 10.17
C GLY A 374 -43.03 -25.17 11.54
N TYR A 375 -42.36 -26.29 11.85
CA TYR A 375 -41.28 -26.27 12.84
C TYR A 375 -40.03 -25.65 12.21
N VAL A 376 -39.51 -24.59 12.83
CA VAL A 376 -38.18 -24.02 12.57
C VAL A 376 -37.15 -24.93 13.24
N ASP A 377 -36.21 -25.46 12.45
CA ASP A 377 -35.13 -26.36 12.87
C ASP A 377 -34.15 -25.60 13.78
N SER A 378 -34.18 -25.90 15.08
CA SER A 378 -33.19 -25.42 16.05
C SER A 378 -31.86 -26.15 15.85
N ILE A 379 -30.76 -25.38 15.90
CA ILE A 379 -29.34 -25.82 15.86
C ILE A 379 -29.16 -27.27 16.33
N ARG A 380 -28.71 -28.13 15.43
CA ARG A 380 -28.61 -29.57 15.67
C ARG A 380 -27.27 -29.91 16.30
N ARG A 381 -27.25 -30.79 17.32
CA ARG A 381 -26.06 -31.27 18.08
C ARG A 381 -24.79 -31.50 17.26
N HIS A 382 -24.90 -31.98 16.02
CA HIS A 382 -23.75 -32.20 15.14
C HIS A 382 -22.94 -30.94 14.79
N GLU A 383 -23.56 -29.75 14.78
CA GLU A 383 -22.87 -28.47 14.52
C GLU A 383 -22.05 -28.03 15.73
N VAL A 384 -22.57 -28.32 16.93
CA VAL A 384 -21.87 -28.08 18.20
C VAL A 384 -20.70 -29.05 18.36
N ASP A 385 -20.88 -30.33 18.02
CA ASP A 385 -19.80 -31.32 18.03
C ASP A 385 -18.70 -31.00 17.00
N ALA A 386 -19.07 -30.47 15.83
CA ALA A 386 -18.11 -29.99 14.82
C ALA A 386 -17.32 -28.77 15.29
N MET A 387 -17.94 -27.84 16.03
CA MET A 387 -17.25 -26.71 16.66
C MET A 387 -16.28 -27.18 17.75
N PHE A 388 -16.69 -28.10 18.62
CA PHE A 388 -15.81 -28.62 19.67
C PHE A 388 -14.61 -29.39 19.10
N ASN A 389 -14.80 -30.15 18.03
CA ASN A 389 -13.70 -30.85 17.36
C ASN A 389 -12.73 -29.88 16.66
N ASN A 390 -13.23 -28.81 16.03
CA ASN A 390 -12.38 -27.76 15.49
C ASN A 390 -11.62 -27.01 16.59
N GLN A 391 -12.27 -26.70 17.71
CA GLN A 391 -11.63 -26.03 18.84
C GLN A 391 -10.49 -26.89 19.42
N ASN A 392 -10.71 -28.20 19.55
CA ASN A 392 -9.68 -29.13 20.01
C ASN A 392 -8.52 -29.25 19.01
N GLN A 393 -8.78 -29.28 17.70
CA GLN A 393 -7.71 -29.28 16.69
C GLN A 393 -6.88 -27.99 16.72
N VAL A 394 -7.51 -26.83 16.90
CA VAL A 394 -6.80 -25.55 17.05
C VAL A 394 -5.95 -25.54 18.33
N GLN A 395 -6.46 -26.07 19.44
CA GLN A 395 -5.66 -26.17 20.66
C GLN A 395 -4.46 -27.11 20.52
N THR A 396 -4.62 -28.25 19.82
CA THR A 396 -3.51 -29.16 19.53
C THR A 396 -2.46 -28.50 18.63
N ALA A 397 -2.89 -27.79 17.57
CA ALA A 397 -1.98 -27.07 16.68
C ALA A 397 -1.19 -25.96 17.40
N VAL A 398 -1.83 -25.23 18.33
CA VAL A 398 -1.14 -24.23 19.17
C VAL A 398 -0.14 -24.89 20.12
N GLY A 399 -0.45 -26.08 20.64
CA GLY A 399 0.48 -26.88 21.44
C GLY A 399 1.73 -27.29 20.66
N GLU A 400 1.57 -27.77 19.44
CA GLU A 400 2.67 -28.16 18.54
C GLU A 400 3.53 -26.95 18.14
N LEU A 401 2.90 -25.81 17.87
CA LEU A 401 3.59 -24.56 17.51
C LEU A 401 4.45 -24.04 18.68
N ARG A 402 3.96 -24.18 19.92
CA ARG A 402 4.75 -23.87 21.12
C ARG A 402 5.96 -24.79 21.26
N GLN A 403 5.80 -26.08 20.96
CA GLN A 403 6.91 -27.04 21.02
C GLN A 403 7.96 -26.75 19.94
N PHE A 404 7.54 -26.39 18.73
CA PHE A 404 8.43 -25.99 17.65
C PHE A 404 9.24 -24.73 17.99
N ILE A 405 8.59 -23.71 18.58
CA ILE A 405 9.28 -22.49 19.03
C ILE A 405 10.34 -22.80 20.11
N LEU A 406 10.05 -23.73 21.02
CA LEU A 406 11.01 -24.16 22.04
C LEU A 406 12.21 -24.89 21.42
N GLU A 407 12.00 -25.70 20.39
CA GLU A 407 13.07 -26.40 19.67
C GLU A 407 13.94 -25.41 18.87
N VAL A 408 13.32 -24.45 18.18
CA VAL A 408 14.04 -23.37 17.47
C VAL A 408 14.87 -22.54 18.44
N LYS A 409 14.31 -22.18 19.60
CA LYS A 409 15.04 -21.46 20.64
C LYS A 409 16.25 -22.27 21.14
N GLN A 410 16.08 -23.56 21.40
CA GLN A 410 17.20 -24.43 21.80
C GLN A 410 18.30 -24.50 20.75
N ARG A 411 17.95 -24.60 19.46
CA ARG A 411 18.93 -24.60 18.35
C ARG A 411 19.67 -23.27 18.23
N ILE A 412 18.97 -22.15 18.40
CA ILE A 412 19.58 -20.80 18.42
C ILE A 412 20.54 -20.67 19.62
N ASP A 413 20.15 -21.13 20.80
CA ASP A 413 21.00 -21.11 22.00
C ASP A 413 22.25 -22.00 21.85
N THR A 414 22.17 -23.07 21.05
CA THR A 414 23.35 -23.91 20.74
C THR A 414 24.31 -23.23 19.77
N VAL A 415 23.78 -22.52 18.77
CA VAL A 415 24.59 -21.73 17.81
C VAL A 415 25.30 -20.57 18.51
N ILE A 416 24.59 -19.85 19.38
CA ILE A 416 25.16 -18.73 20.16
C ILE A 416 26.25 -19.22 21.12
N ASN A 417 26.04 -20.34 21.82
CA ASN A 417 27.05 -20.89 22.74
C ASN A 417 28.29 -21.42 22.02
N ASN A 418 28.16 -21.94 20.79
CA ASN A 418 29.31 -22.37 19.98
C ASN A 418 30.11 -21.18 19.44
N GLN A 419 29.48 -20.02 19.19
CA GLN A 419 30.18 -18.77 18.85
C GLN A 419 30.85 -18.10 20.06
N ALA A 420 30.31 -18.25 21.27
CA ALA A 420 30.82 -17.60 22.47
C ALA A 420 32.13 -18.20 23.02
N ARG A 421 32.54 -19.40 22.59
CA ARG A 421 33.70 -20.13 23.16
C ARG A 421 35.05 -19.97 22.43
N ALA A 422 35.13 -19.25 21.31
CA ALA A 422 36.44 -18.96 20.67
C ALA A 422 36.39 -17.69 19.77
N PRO A 423 36.91 -16.53 20.22
CA PRO A 423 36.84 -15.30 19.42
C PRO A 423 37.98 -15.14 18.39
N THR A 424 38.96 -16.05 18.35
CA THR A 424 40.15 -15.91 17.47
C THR A 424 40.67 -17.27 17.00
N ALA A 425 40.01 -17.90 16.04
CA ALA A 425 40.57 -18.99 15.25
C ALA A 425 40.13 -18.83 13.80
N GLN A 426 41.09 -18.82 12.89
CA GLN A 426 40.84 -18.81 11.45
C GLN A 426 39.94 -19.98 11.08
N VAL A 427 38.87 -19.72 10.33
CA VAL A 427 37.94 -20.73 9.86
C VAL A 427 38.65 -21.61 8.84
N GLN A 428 39.10 -22.79 9.29
CA GLN A 428 39.37 -23.90 8.41
C GLN A 428 38.02 -24.47 7.96
N ALA A 429 37.80 -24.52 6.64
CA ALA A 429 36.55 -24.96 6.03
C ALA A 429 36.15 -26.35 6.54
N VAL A 430 35.11 -26.39 7.38
CA VAL A 430 34.40 -27.64 7.68
C VAL A 430 33.40 -27.82 6.56
N GLY A 431 33.75 -28.69 5.60
CA GLY A 431 32.85 -29.14 4.56
C GLY A 431 31.63 -29.80 5.18
N TYR A 432 30.50 -29.08 5.19
CA TYR A 432 29.20 -29.68 5.41
C TYR A 432 28.70 -30.23 4.08
N ASP A 433 28.51 -31.54 4.06
CA ASP A 433 28.10 -32.34 2.92
C ASP A 433 26.69 -31.93 2.48
N THR A 434 26.62 -31.01 1.52
CA THR A 434 25.39 -30.51 0.87
C THR A 434 24.53 -31.64 0.31
N GLN A 435 25.11 -32.80 0.05
CA GLN A 435 24.40 -33.99 -0.41
C GLN A 435 23.47 -34.58 0.66
N ALA A 436 23.84 -34.53 1.93
CA ALA A 436 23.03 -35.06 3.03
C ALA A 436 21.79 -34.18 3.30
N LEU A 437 21.95 -32.86 3.25
CA LEU A 437 20.85 -31.90 3.41
C LEU A 437 19.84 -31.98 2.26
N ILE A 438 20.32 -32.18 1.02
CA ILE A 438 19.45 -32.34 -0.14
C ILE A 438 18.65 -33.65 -0.06
N ASN A 439 19.25 -34.72 0.46
CA ASN A 439 18.55 -35.98 0.67
C ASN A 439 17.48 -35.88 1.77
N GLU A 440 17.78 -35.18 2.87
CA GLU A 440 16.83 -34.96 3.97
C GLU A 440 15.67 -34.03 3.56
N MET A 441 15.95 -32.99 2.76
CA MET A 441 14.90 -32.14 2.16
C MET A 441 14.02 -32.91 1.17
N ARG A 442 14.60 -33.85 0.41
CA ARG A 442 13.85 -34.68 -0.54
C ARG A 442 12.90 -35.63 0.17
N ASP A 443 13.33 -36.21 1.29
CA ASP A 443 12.48 -37.07 2.12
C ASP A 443 11.37 -36.27 2.82
N GLY A 444 11.66 -35.05 3.29
CA GLY A 444 10.65 -34.11 3.79
C GLY A 444 9.60 -33.76 2.73
N LEU A 445 10.01 -33.50 1.49
CA LEU A 445 9.09 -33.19 0.38
C LEU A 445 8.23 -34.39 -0.02
N ASN A 446 8.78 -35.60 0.04
CA ASN A 446 8.03 -36.83 -0.20
C ASN A 446 6.99 -37.08 0.91
N HIS A 447 7.29 -36.73 2.16
CA HIS A 447 6.31 -36.82 3.25
C HIS A 447 5.16 -35.82 3.08
N VAL A 448 5.46 -34.58 2.69
CA VAL A 448 4.44 -33.55 2.42
C VAL A 448 3.57 -33.93 1.22
N LYS A 449 4.15 -34.45 0.14
CA LYS A 449 3.40 -34.93 -1.03
C LYS A 449 2.41 -36.04 -0.66
N THR A 450 2.81 -36.95 0.22
CA THR A 450 1.97 -38.06 0.68
C THR A 450 0.82 -37.57 1.56
N ASN A 451 1.08 -36.60 2.45
CA ASN A 451 0.05 -35.98 3.29
C ASN A 451 -0.95 -35.14 2.48
N VAL A 452 -0.48 -34.41 1.46
CA VAL A 452 -1.35 -33.65 0.54
C VAL A 452 -2.22 -34.58 -0.30
N ALA A 453 -1.71 -35.74 -0.74
CA ALA A 453 -2.50 -36.75 -1.44
C ALA A 453 -3.55 -37.42 -0.52
N GLN A 454 -3.26 -37.60 0.77
CA GLN A 454 -4.23 -38.07 1.76
C GLN A 454 -5.33 -37.03 2.03
N VAL A 455 -4.98 -35.74 2.13
CA VAL A 455 -5.96 -34.66 2.30
C VAL A 455 -6.82 -34.49 1.03
N ALA A 456 -6.22 -34.59 -0.16
CA ALA A 456 -6.95 -34.51 -1.42
C ALA A 456 -7.94 -35.68 -1.62
N SER A 457 -7.65 -36.87 -1.07
CA SER A 457 -8.57 -38.01 -1.15
C SER A 457 -9.72 -37.92 -0.13
N GLN A 458 -9.54 -37.22 1.00
CA GLN A 458 -10.62 -36.94 1.97
C GLN A 458 -11.58 -35.82 1.52
N LEU A 459 -11.13 -34.91 0.64
CA LEU A 459 -11.98 -33.87 0.04
C LEU A 459 -12.84 -34.39 -1.15
N GLY A 460 -12.73 -35.67 -1.50
CA GLY A 460 -13.47 -36.28 -2.61
C GLY A 460 -14.86 -36.86 -2.28
N THR A 461 -15.29 -36.86 -1.02
CA THR A 461 -16.58 -37.47 -0.63
C THR A 461 -17.61 -36.45 -0.14
N GLN A 462 -18.55 -36.17 -1.04
CA GLN A 462 -19.93 -35.70 -0.85
C GLN A 462 -20.18 -34.55 0.14
N SER A 463 -20.40 -33.36 -0.41
CA SER A 463 -21.29 -32.35 0.17
C SER A 463 -22.01 -31.61 -0.96
N ASN A 464 -23.31 -31.91 -1.12
CA ASN A 464 -24.23 -31.20 -1.99
C ASN A 464 -24.41 -29.77 -1.48
N CYS A 465 -23.78 -28.79 -2.14
CA CYS A 465 -24.15 -27.38 -2.01
C CYS A 465 -25.32 -27.04 -2.94
N PRO A 466 -26.22 -26.11 -2.54
CA PRO A 466 -27.42 -25.81 -3.31
C PRO A 466 -27.08 -25.13 -4.65
N ASN A 467 -27.71 -25.60 -5.73
CA ASN A 467 -27.58 -25.06 -7.09
C ASN A 467 -28.02 -23.60 -7.15
N VAL A 468 -27.07 -22.68 -7.02
CA VAL A 468 -27.17 -21.36 -7.64
C VAL A 468 -26.92 -21.55 -9.14
N SER A 469 -27.92 -21.22 -9.97
CA SER A 469 -27.84 -21.27 -11.43
C SER A 469 -26.88 -20.20 -11.95
N CYS A 470 -25.58 -20.42 -11.79
CA CYS A 470 -24.55 -19.67 -12.49
C CYS A 470 -24.61 -20.03 -13.97
N VAL A 471 -24.59 -19.02 -14.84
CA VAL A 471 -24.50 -19.21 -16.30
C VAL A 471 -23.31 -20.12 -16.60
N SER A 472 -23.55 -21.25 -17.26
CA SER A 472 -22.49 -22.23 -17.48
C SER A 472 -21.43 -21.64 -18.41
N VAL A 473 -20.17 -22.05 -18.21
CA VAL A 473 -19.06 -21.70 -19.12
C VAL A 473 -19.42 -22.04 -20.57
N THR A 474 -20.18 -23.11 -20.79
CA THR A 474 -20.73 -23.50 -22.08
C THR A 474 -21.66 -22.43 -22.66
N THR A 475 -22.54 -21.84 -21.85
CA THR A 475 -23.42 -20.73 -22.29
C THR A 475 -22.61 -19.49 -22.66
N VAL A 476 -21.56 -19.15 -21.90
CA VAL A 476 -20.67 -18.02 -22.23
C VAL A 476 -19.93 -18.27 -23.55
N LEU A 477 -19.41 -19.48 -23.75
CA LEU A 477 -18.71 -19.84 -24.98
C LEU A 477 -19.65 -19.83 -26.20
N VAL A 478 -20.90 -20.25 -26.04
CA VAL A 478 -21.91 -20.18 -27.12
C VAL A 478 -22.22 -18.72 -27.46
N ILE A 479 -22.35 -17.84 -26.47
CA ILE A 479 -22.58 -16.40 -26.72
C ILE A 479 -21.40 -15.78 -27.46
N VAL A 480 -20.16 -16.06 -27.03
CA VAL A 480 -18.95 -15.58 -27.70
C VAL A 480 -18.86 -16.09 -29.14
N ALA A 481 -19.18 -17.37 -29.38
CA ALA A 481 -19.17 -17.96 -30.71
C ALA A 481 -20.22 -17.31 -31.63
N VAL A 482 -21.43 -17.08 -31.13
CA VAL A 482 -22.49 -16.37 -31.88
C VAL A 482 -22.08 -14.94 -32.18
N GLN A 483 -21.44 -14.25 -31.23
CA GLN A 483 -20.98 -12.88 -31.39
C GLN A 483 -19.86 -12.76 -32.44
N LEU A 484 -18.92 -13.72 -32.46
CA LEU A 484 -17.90 -13.82 -33.50
C LEU A 484 -18.50 -14.12 -34.88
N MET A 485 -19.50 -15.00 -34.97
CA MET A 485 -20.19 -15.31 -36.23
C MET A 485 -20.94 -14.09 -36.80
N ILE A 486 -21.55 -13.27 -35.93
CA ILE A 486 -22.21 -12.02 -36.34
C ILE A 486 -21.19 -11.00 -36.85
N ILE A 487 -20.06 -10.82 -36.16
CA ILE A 487 -18.99 -9.91 -36.59
C ILE A 487 -18.40 -10.36 -37.93
N LEU A 488 -18.17 -11.66 -38.09
CA LEU A 488 -17.62 -12.23 -39.32
C LEU A 488 -18.61 -12.11 -40.48
N GLY A 489 -19.90 -12.36 -40.24
CA GLY A 489 -20.97 -12.13 -41.21
C GLY A 489 -21.12 -10.66 -41.61
N TYR A 490 -20.98 -9.73 -40.66
CA TYR A 490 -20.99 -8.29 -40.93
C TYR A 490 -19.79 -7.85 -41.77
N ASN A 491 -18.59 -8.36 -41.48
CA ASN A 491 -17.39 -8.07 -42.27
C ASN A 491 -17.51 -8.62 -43.70
N ILE A 492 -18.01 -9.84 -43.89
CA ILE A 492 -18.24 -10.40 -45.23
C ILE A 492 -19.32 -9.60 -45.99
N TYR A 493 -20.38 -9.17 -45.31
CA TYR A 493 -21.40 -8.31 -45.92
C TYR A 493 -20.83 -6.96 -46.35
N ARG A 494 -19.99 -6.34 -45.51
CA ARG A 494 -19.31 -5.08 -45.83
C ARG A 494 -18.35 -5.25 -47.02
N ASP A 495 -17.52 -6.28 -47.00
CA ASP A 495 -16.54 -6.53 -48.07
C ASP A 495 -17.23 -6.88 -49.40
N ASN A 496 -18.37 -7.60 -49.36
CA ASN A 496 -19.20 -7.82 -50.55
C ASN A 496 -19.83 -6.52 -51.09
N LYS A 497 -20.22 -5.60 -50.21
CA LYS A 497 -20.76 -4.30 -50.61
C LYS A 497 -19.68 -3.41 -51.25
N ASP A 498 -18.47 -3.43 -50.70
CA ASP A 498 -17.31 -2.73 -51.27
C ASP A 498 -16.86 -3.35 -52.61
N SER A 499 -17.01 -4.67 -52.75
CA SER A 499 -16.75 -5.38 -54.01
C SER A 499 -17.80 -5.08 -55.09
N GLN A 500 -19.05 -4.83 -54.73
CA GLN A 500 -20.08 -4.39 -55.67
C GLN A 500 -19.94 -2.91 -56.03
N ALA A 501 -19.48 -2.05 -55.11
CA ALA A 501 -19.21 -0.64 -55.39
C ALA A 501 -18.08 -0.45 -56.43
N LYS A 502 -17.10 -1.35 -56.48
CA LYS A 502 -16.01 -1.34 -57.47
C LYS A 502 -16.40 -1.80 -58.88
N LYS A 503 -17.62 -2.32 -59.10
CA LYS A 503 -18.11 -2.69 -60.45
C LYS A 503 -18.84 -1.54 -61.17
N PHE A 504 -18.97 -0.39 -60.54
CA PHE A 504 -19.65 0.80 -61.07
C PHE A 504 -18.71 1.99 -61.35
N TYR A 505 -17.39 1.77 -61.33
CA TYR A 505 -16.38 2.73 -61.79
C TYR A 505 -15.59 2.18 -62.97
#